data_AF-A0A3M1HP99-F1
#
_entry.id   AF-A0A3M1HP99-F1
#
_cell.length_a   1.000
_cell.length_b   1.000
_cell.length_c   1.000
_cell.angle_alpha   90.00
_cell.angle_beta   90.00
_cell.angle_gamma   90.00
#
_symmetry.space_group_name_H-M   'P 1'
#
loop_
_entity.id
_entity.type
_entity.pdbx_description
1 polymer ?
#
loop_
_entity_poly.entity_id
_entity_poly.type
_entity_poly.pdbx_seq_one_letter_code
_entity_poly.pdbx_strand_id
1 'polypeptide(L)'
;MEHIHFDSAGVVYLPSRLPRPTRTQRMSKSPQQKVAARRKRGPLSLLLIGLIAVIPLLTVGSAAYGAHLENNDTFCASCHTEPESTYVERVQTAATASEPVRDLAVFHAGQHQPVTCIECHSGAGIGGRIDALVLGARDLVAYARGNYPQPSPLTHPIADVNCVKCHEDYARNRSFDNHFHFFLPRWQQFAGDKAAACVDCHAAHKQDGLPGVAFLNEQRTVAQCNACHRVMGD
;
A
#
# COMPACT_ATOMS: atom_id res chain seq x y z
N MET A 1 -28.44 -12.43 23.07
CA MET A 1 -28.92 -11.22 22.36
C MET A 1 -29.27 -10.19 23.42
N GLU A 2 -28.29 -9.38 23.78
CA GLU A 2 -28.47 -8.25 24.71
C GLU A 2 -28.81 -7.00 23.89
N HIS A 3 -29.91 -6.34 24.26
CA HIS A 3 -30.36 -5.12 23.63
C HIS A 3 -29.64 -3.92 24.26
N ILE A 4 -28.91 -3.16 23.45
CA ILE A 4 -28.32 -1.87 23.84
C ILE A 4 -29.30 -0.77 23.41
N HIS A 5 -29.82 -0.02 24.38
CA HIS A 5 -30.58 1.21 24.16
C HIS A 5 -29.63 2.40 23.98
N PHE A 6 -29.85 3.20 22.94
CA PHE A 6 -29.26 4.52 22.77
C PHE A 6 -30.33 5.58 23.05
N ASP A 7 -30.00 6.54 23.91
CA ASP A 7 -30.86 7.68 24.23
C ASP A 7 -30.49 8.90 23.36
N SER A 8 -31.51 9.63 22.94
CA SER A 8 -31.54 10.57 21.80
C SER A 8 -31.22 12.04 22.13
N ALA A 9 -30.42 12.31 23.17
CA ALA A 9 -30.08 13.67 23.57
C ALA A 9 -28.58 13.81 23.87
N GLY A 10 -27.77 13.94 22.81
CA GLY A 10 -26.31 14.12 22.88
C GLY A 10 -25.86 15.47 23.44
N VAL A 11 -26.23 15.79 24.68
CA VAL A 11 -25.70 16.94 25.44
C VAL A 11 -24.65 16.43 26.42
N VAL A 12 -23.38 16.59 26.04
CA VAL A 12 -22.23 16.32 26.92
C VAL A 12 -22.11 17.46 27.92
N TYR A 13 -22.53 17.23 29.17
CA TYR A 13 -22.27 18.13 30.29
C TYR A 13 -20.80 18.02 30.73
N LEU A 14 -20.05 19.12 30.59
CA LEU A 14 -18.72 19.27 31.18
C LEU A 14 -18.83 19.52 32.69
N PRO A 15 -18.19 18.71 33.56
CA PRO A 15 -18.17 18.97 34.99
C PRO A 15 -17.34 20.22 35.33
N SER A 16 -17.82 20.87 36.37
CA SER A 16 -17.48 22.20 36.83
C SER A 16 -16.09 22.29 37.47
N ARG A 17 -15.40 23.39 37.17
CA ARG A 17 -14.40 24.12 37.98
C ARG A 17 -13.66 23.31 39.07
N LEU A 18 -12.43 22.93 38.77
CA LEU A 18 -11.45 22.53 39.78
C LEU A 18 -10.96 23.73 40.61
N PRO A 19 -10.66 23.53 41.91
CA PRO A 19 -10.28 24.59 42.84
C PRO A 19 -8.89 25.17 42.57
N ARG A 20 -8.75 26.47 42.87
CA ARG A 20 -7.48 27.22 42.79
C ARG A 20 -6.45 26.66 43.79
N PRO A 21 -5.21 26.35 43.37
CA PRO A 21 -4.16 25.99 44.29
C PRO A 21 -3.71 27.19 45.13
N THR A 22 -3.59 26.94 46.42
CA THR A 22 -3.09 27.82 47.47
C THR A 22 -1.66 28.27 47.22
N ARG A 23 -1.44 29.57 47.42
CA ARG A 23 -0.16 30.29 47.35
C ARG A 23 0.78 29.81 48.46
N THR A 24 1.56 28.77 48.19
CA THR A 24 2.64 28.32 49.08
C THR A 24 3.91 29.16 48.93
N GLN A 25 4.53 29.39 50.08
CA GLN A 25 5.66 30.25 50.39
C GLN A 25 6.81 30.29 49.37
N ARG A 26 7.22 31.53 49.13
CA ARG A 26 8.47 31.97 48.50
C ARG A 26 9.66 31.58 49.38
N MET A 27 10.26 30.40 49.14
CA MET A 27 11.57 30.09 49.71
C MET A 27 12.67 30.84 48.94
N SER A 28 13.40 31.65 49.69
CA SER A 28 14.64 32.33 49.33
C SER A 28 15.64 31.34 48.72
N LYS A 29 15.95 31.49 47.43
CA LYS A 29 17.05 30.77 46.77
C LYS A 29 18.37 31.43 47.17
N SER A 30 19.16 30.71 47.95
CA SER A 30 20.56 31.00 48.23
C SER A 30 21.35 31.21 46.92
N PRO A 31 22.15 32.28 46.79
CA PRO A 31 22.98 32.55 45.63
C PRO A 31 24.28 31.73 45.72
N GLN A 32 24.16 30.40 45.82
CA GLN A 32 25.32 29.53 45.60
C GLN A 32 25.45 29.24 44.11
N GLN A 33 26.34 30.05 43.53
CA GLN A 33 27.01 29.88 42.25
C GLN A 33 27.30 28.41 41.94
N LYS A 34 26.43 27.76 41.16
CA LYS A 34 26.80 26.55 40.43
C LYS A 34 27.71 27.00 39.30
N VAL A 35 29.02 27.01 39.54
CA VAL A 35 30.04 27.08 38.49
C VAL A 35 29.81 25.87 37.60
N ALA A 36 29.06 26.08 36.51
CA ALA A 36 28.77 25.05 35.53
C ALA A 36 30.10 24.64 34.90
N ALA A 37 30.64 23.50 35.34
CA ALA A 37 31.86 22.93 34.80
C ALA A 37 31.68 22.82 33.28
N ARG A 38 32.44 23.65 32.55
CA ARG A 38 32.44 23.71 31.08
C ARG A 38 33.02 22.39 30.58
N ARG A 39 32.18 21.36 30.48
CA ARG A 39 32.55 20.02 30.00
C ARG A 39 33.11 20.21 28.59
N LYS A 40 34.44 20.12 28.45
CA LYS A 40 35.11 20.17 27.14
C LYS A 40 34.53 19.02 26.32
N ARG A 41 33.72 19.35 25.30
CA ARG A 41 33.22 18.37 24.34
C ARG A 41 34.45 17.81 23.62
N GLY A 42 34.84 16.60 24.00
CA GLY A 42 35.97 15.92 23.36
C GLY A 42 35.65 15.61 21.89
N PRO A 43 36.67 15.33 21.06
CA PRO A 43 36.49 14.99 19.65
C PRO A 43 35.51 13.83 19.41
N LEU A 44 35.39 12.91 20.37
CA LEU A 44 34.41 11.81 20.35
C LEU A 44 32.94 12.30 20.30
N SER A 45 32.61 13.41 20.97
CA SER A 45 31.25 13.95 20.93
C SER A 45 30.91 14.55 19.57
N LEU A 46 31.89 15.11 18.84
CA LEU A 46 31.68 15.62 17.48
C LEU A 46 31.50 14.48 16.48
N LEU A 47 32.25 13.38 16.64
CA LEU A 47 32.10 12.19 15.80
C LEU A 47 30.72 11.54 15.99
N LEU A 48 30.25 11.38 17.23
CA LEU A 48 28.91 10.83 17.50
C LEU A 48 27.81 11.72 16.91
N ILE A 49 27.92 13.05 17.05
CA ILE A 49 26.96 13.97 16.44
C ILE A 49 26.99 13.87 14.91
N GLY A 50 28.19 13.78 14.32
CA GLY A 50 28.35 13.57 12.88
C GLY A 50 27.68 12.27 12.41
N LEU A 51 27.91 11.15 13.11
CA LEU A 51 27.33 9.86 12.77
C LEU A 51 25.78 9.88 12.88
N ILE A 52 25.26 10.49 13.94
CA ILE A 52 23.82 10.65 14.18
C ILE A 52 23.17 11.52 13.09
N ALA A 53 23.88 12.51 12.52
CA ALA A 53 23.35 13.33 11.44
C ALA A 53 23.45 12.65 10.06
N VAL A 54 24.54 11.93 9.81
CA VAL A 54 24.80 11.31 8.51
C VAL A 54 23.91 10.09 8.26
N ILE A 55 23.67 9.25 9.27
CA ILE A 55 22.87 8.02 9.09
C ILE A 55 21.45 8.33 8.59
N PRO A 56 20.64 9.20 9.24
CA PRO A 56 19.30 9.53 8.75
C PRO A 56 19.31 10.14 7.35
N LEU A 57 20.32 10.98 7.05
CA LEU A 57 20.45 11.59 5.73
C LEU A 57 20.66 10.53 4.65
N LEU A 58 21.54 9.57 4.90
CA LEU A 58 21.77 8.44 4.00
C LEU A 58 20.53 7.55 3.88
N THR A 59 19.86 7.23 5.00
CA THR A 59 18.64 6.40 4.97
C THR A 59 17.53 7.05 4.17
N VAL A 60 17.24 8.33 4.40
CA VAL A 60 16.20 9.06 3.66
C VAL A 60 16.60 9.22 2.19
N GLY A 61 17.86 9.54 1.92
CA GLY A 61 18.38 9.65 0.56
C GLY A 61 18.27 8.34 -0.22
N SER A 62 18.67 7.21 0.37
CA SER A 62 18.56 5.88 -0.23
C SER A 62 17.09 5.47 -0.45
N ALA A 63 16.20 5.74 0.51
CA ALA A 63 14.78 5.43 0.36
C ALA A 63 14.13 6.25 -0.76
N ALA A 64 14.45 7.55 -0.84
CA ALA A 64 13.95 8.42 -1.90
C ALA A 64 14.48 8.00 -3.28
N TYR A 65 15.77 7.61 -3.36
CA TYR A 65 16.36 7.11 -4.58
C TYR A 65 15.76 5.76 -5.01
N GLY A 66 15.57 4.83 -4.08
CA GLY A 66 14.88 3.56 -4.34
C GLY A 66 13.45 3.77 -4.83
N ALA A 67 12.72 4.70 -4.20
CA ALA A 67 11.38 5.05 -4.65
C ALA A 67 11.37 5.66 -6.06
N HIS A 68 12.36 6.47 -6.40
CA HIS A 68 12.53 7.01 -7.75
C HIS A 68 12.79 5.91 -8.78
N LEU A 69 13.64 4.93 -8.44
CA LEU A 69 13.90 3.77 -9.32
C LEU A 69 12.65 2.92 -9.53
N GLU A 70 11.90 2.61 -8.47
CA GLU A 70 10.68 1.80 -8.55
C GLU A 70 9.53 2.48 -9.31
N ASN A 71 9.57 3.80 -9.49
CA ASN A 71 8.61 4.52 -10.34
C ASN A 71 8.92 4.39 -11.84
N ASN A 72 9.96 3.63 -12.22
CA ASN A 72 10.32 3.35 -13.60
C ASN A 72 10.14 1.85 -13.88
N ASP A 73 9.16 1.50 -14.70
CA ASP A 73 8.82 0.10 -14.99
C ASP A 73 10.02 -0.70 -15.54
N THR A 74 10.93 -0.05 -16.28
CA THR A 74 12.15 -0.72 -16.79
C THR A 74 13.12 -1.12 -15.69
N PHE A 75 13.09 -0.45 -14.53
CA PHE A 75 13.89 -0.84 -13.37
C PHE A 75 13.40 -2.17 -12.79
N CYS A 76 12.08 -2.37 -12.69
CA CYS A 76 11.51 -3.63 -12.20
C CYS A 76 11.98 -4.83 -13.03
N ALA A 77 11.98 -4.69 -14.36
CA ALA A 77 12.46 -5.72 -15.29
C ALA A 77 13.99 -5.87 -15.36
N SER A 78 14.77 -5.01 -14.69
CA SER A 78 16.23 -5.07 -14.75
C SER A 78 16.85 -6.16 -13.85
N CYS A 79 16.11 -6.58 -12.82
CA CYS A 79 16.52 -7.65 -11.90
C CYS A 79 15.57 -8.85 -11.93
N HIS A 80 14.27 -8.62 -12.19
CA HIS A 80 13.29 -9.70 -12.41
C HIS A 80 13.07 -9.84 -13.91
N THR A 81 13.64 -10.88 -14.52
CA THR A 81 13.58 -11.03 -15.98
C THR A 81 12.30 -11.72 -16.43
N GLU A 82 11.96 -12.87 -15.86
CA GLU A 82 10.78 -13.64 -16.20
C GLU A 82 9.79 -13.67 -15.01
N PRO A 83 8.51 -13.31 -15.22
CA PRO A 83 7.89 -12.86 -16.46
C PRO A 83 7.93 -11.33 -16.69
N GLU A 84 8.57 -10.54 -15.81
CA GLU A 84 8.41 -9.09 -15.77
C GLU A 84 8.94 -8.37 -17.01
N SER A 85 10.04 -8.83 -17.63
CA SER A 85 10.53 -8.26 -18.89
C SER A 85 9.50 -8.36 -20.01
N THR A 86 8.76 -9.47 -20.08
CA THR A 86 7.65 -9.64 -21.04
C THR A 86 6.52 -8.66 -20.74
N TYR A 87 6.27 -8.33 -19.48
CA TYR A 87 5.21 -7.38 -19.10
C TYR A 87 5.58 -5.96 -19.50
N VAL A 88 6.83 -5.55 -19.22
CA VAL A 88 7.36 -4.25 -19.63
C VAL A 88 7.40 -4.12 -21.16
N GLU A 89 7.85 -5.16 -21.87
CA GLU A 89 7.85 -5.18 -23.33
C GLU A 89 6.45 -4.94 -23.89
N ARG A 90 5.43 -5.64 -23.37
CA ARG A 90 4.03 -5.45 -23.83
C ARG A 90 3.55 -4.02 -23.63
N VAL A 91 3.85 -3.38 -22.51
CA VAL A 91 3.49 -1.99 -22.26
C VAL A 91 4.19 -1.06 -23.26
N GLN A 92 5.50 -1.26 -23.48
CA GLN A 92 6.28 -0.43 -24.41
C GLN A 92 5.84 -0.59 -25.87
N THR A 93 5.54 -1.82 -26.30
CA THR A 93 5.04 -2.09 -27.64
C THR A 93 3.66 -1.48 -27.84
N ALA A 94 2.75 -1.60 -26.87
CA ALA A 94 1.43 -0.98 -26.95
C ALA A 94 1.50 0.55 -27.06
N ALA A 95 2.46 1.18 -26.37
CA ALA A 95 2.67 2.63 -26.43
C ALA A 95 3.22 3.13 -27.78
N THR A 96 3.87 2.27 -28.57
CA THR A 96 4.64 2.69 -29.77
C THR A 96 4.12 2.14 -31.09
N ALA A 97 3.45 0.98 -31.08
CA ALA A 97 3.13 0.23 -32.29
C ALA A 97 1.64 0.23 -32.69
N SER A 98 0.78 1.00 -32.00
CA SER A 98 -0.69 0.91 -32.15
C SER A 98 -1.24 -0.50 -31.99
N GLU A 99 -0.53 -1.36 -31.26
CA GLU A 99 -0.92 -2.74 -31.01
C GLU A 99 -2.17 -2.81 -30.11
N PRO A 100 -3.02 -3.83 -30.26
CA PRO A 100 -4.20 -3.97 -29.42
C PRO A 100 -3.83 -4.18 -27.96
N VAL A 101 -4.61 -3.59 -27.07
CA VAL A 101 -4.49 -3.78 -25.62
C VAL A 101 -4.80 -5.23 -25.27
N ARG A 102 -3.79 -5.99 -24.84
CA ARG A 102 -3.87 -7.45 -24.66
C ARG A 102 -4.20 -7.91 -23.24
N ASP A 103 -4.00 -7.04 -22.26
CA ASP A 103 -4.26 -7.33 -20.85
C ASP A 103 -4.57 -6.02 -20.10
N LEU A 104 -5.04 -6.16 -18.86
CA LEU A 104 -5.48 -5.04 -18.04
C LEU A 104 -4.30 -4.16 -17.58
N ALA A 105 -3.09 -4.71 -17.44
CA ALA A 105 -1.91 -3.92 -17.11
C ALA A 105 -1.55 -2.97 -18.26
N VAL A 106 -1.53 -3.47 -19.50
CA VAL A 106 -1.34 -2.65 -20.70
C VAL A 106 -2.44 -1.59 -20.83
N PHE A 107 -3.69 -1.94 -20.49
CA PHE A 107 -4.79 -0.98 -20.48
C PHE A 107 -4.51 0.19 -19.53
N HIS A 108 -4.10 -0.09 -18.29
CA HIS A 108 -3.81 0.94 -17.29
C HIS A 108 -2.57 1.78 -17.63
N ALA A 109 -1.54 1.18 -18.23
CA ALA A 109 -0.38 1.92 -18.70
C ALA A 109 -0.70 2.86 -19.88
N GLY A 110 -1.75 2.56 -20.66
CA GLY A 110 -2.19 3.37 -21.79
C GLY A 110 -3.23 4.47 -21.48
N GLN A 111 -3.62 4.65 -20.21
CA GLN A 111 -4.62 5.67 -19.84
C GLN A 111 -4.05 7.09 -19.86
N HIS A 112 -4.94 8.11 -19.82
CA HIS A 112 -4.55 9.52 -19.72
C HIS A 112 -3.67 9.84 -18.52
N GLN A 113 -3.83 9.09 -17.43
CA GLN A 113 -2.89 9.04 -16.30
C GLN A 113 -2.30 7.62 -16.28
N PRO A 114 -1.13 7.41 -16.91
CA PRO A 114 -0.51 6.09 -17.00
C PRO A 114 -0.21 5.53 -15.62
N VAL A 115 -0.67 4.31 -15.37
CA VAL A 115 -0.37 3.58 -14.13
C VAL A 115 0.94 2.82 -14.29
N THR A 116 1.90 3.07 -13.41
CA THR A 116 3.19 2.36 -13.37
C THR A 116 3.10 1.07 -12.54
N CYS A 117 4.07 0.17 -12.70
CA CYS A 117 4.09 -1.11 -11.96
C CYS A 117 3.87 -0.90 -10.46
N ILE A 118 4.57 0.08 -9.88
CA ILE A 118 4.56 0.31 -8.44
C ILE A 118 3.23 0.86 -7.92
N GLU A 119 2.39 1.47 -8.76
CA GLU A 119 1.09 1.98 -8.31
C GLU A 119 0.13 0.84 -7.96
N CYS A 120 0.22 -0.27 -8.69
CA CYS A 120 -0.48 -1.51 -8.38
C CYS A 120 0.26 -2.37 -7.33
N HIS A 121 1.60 -2.43 -7.40
CA HIS A 121 2.40 -3.33 -6.55
C HIS A 121 2.81 -2.75 -5.19
N SER A 122 2.62 -1.45 -4.95
CA SER A 122 2.74 -0.87 -3.61
C SER A 122 1.38 -0.84 -2.92
N GLY A 123 1.35 -1.03 -1.59
CA GLY A 123 0.12 -0.85 -0.82
C GLY A 123 -0.37 0.61 -0.80
N ALA A 124 -1.44 0.90 -0.07
CA ALA A 124 -1.95 2.27 0.07
C ALA A 124 -1.10 3.13 1.03
N GLY A 125 -0.98 4.42 0.68
CA GLY A 125 -0.33 5.43 1.49
C GLY A 125 1.17 5.18 1.74
N ILE A 126 1.70 5.87 2.76
CA ILE A 126 3.12 5.82 3.10
C ILE A 126 3.53 4.44 3.62
N GLY A 127 2.65 3.76 4.39
CA GLY A 127 2.93 2.43 4.92
C GLY A 127 3.16 1.40 3.81
N GLY A 128 2.20 1.31 2.86
CA GLY A 128 2.34 0.41 1.72
C GLY A 128 3.53 0.73 0.81
N ARG A 129 3.95 2.00 0.76
CA ARG A 129 5.18 2.41 0.06
C ARG A 129 6.44 1.92 0.76
N ILE A 130 6.49 1.99 2.09
CA ILE A 130 7.60 1.46 2.89
C ILE A 130 7.69 -0.07 2.73
N ASP A 131 6.56 -0.77 2.78
CA ASP A 131 6.52 -2.23 2.59
C ASP A 131 7.07 -2.63 1.23
N ALA A 132 6.70 -1.91 0.16
CA ALA A 132 7.22 -2.14 -1.18
C ALA A 132 8.75 -1.92 -1.25
N LEU A 133 9.28 -0.83 -0.66
CA LEU A 133 10.72 -0.57 -0.62
C LEU A 133 11.49 -1.65 0.16
N VAL A 134 10.91 -2.15 1.26
CA VAL A 134 11.52 -3.24 2.04
C VAL A 134 11.53 -4.54 1.24
N LEU A 135 10.45 -4.83 0.50
CA LEU A 135 10.40 -5.98 -0.41
C LEU A 135 11.42 -5.84 -1.54
N GLY A 136 11.46 -4.72 -2.24
CA GLY A 136 12.44 -4.45 -3.31
C GLY A 136 13.89 -4.52 -2.81
N ALA A 137 14.17 -4.07 -1.59
CA ALA A 137 15.50 -4.21 -0.98
C ALA A 137 15.87 -5.69 -0.71
N ARG A 138 14.91 -6.53 -0.29
CA ARG A 138 15.14 -7.98 -0.12
C ARG A 138 15.39 -8.66 -1.45
N ASP A 139 14.62 -8.30 -2.48
CA ASP A 139 14.76 -8.85 -3.83
C ASP A 139 16.10 -8.44 -4.45
N LEU A 140 16.55 -7.20 -4.26
CA LEU A 140 17.88 -6.74 -4.66
C LEU A 140 19.00 -7.56 -4.00
N VAL A 141 18.87 -7.85 -2.70
CA VAL A 141 19.84 -8.70 -1.98
C VAL A 141 19.82 -10.14 -2.50
N ALA A 142 18.64 -10.68 -2.80
CA ALA A 142 18.50 -12.01 -3.40
C ALA A 142 19.14 -12.08 -4.79
N TYR A 143 18.89 -11.07 -5.63
CA TYR A 143 19.48 -10.90 -6.95
C TYR A 143 21.02 -10.82 -6.88
N ALA A 144 21.55 -9.93 -6.03
CA ALA A 144 23.00 -9.74 -5.88
C ALA A 144 23.73 -11.00 -5.38
N ARG A 145 23.03 -11.92 -4.72
CA ARG A 145 23.57 -13.20 -4.24
C ARG A 145 23.39 -14.35 -5.23
N GLY A 146 22.74 -14.13 -6.37
CA GLY A 146 22.40 -15.19 -7.33
C GLY A 146 21.22 -16.07 -6.88
N ASN A 147 20.48 -15.68 -5.84
CA ASN A 147 19.40 -16.46 -5.24
C ASN A 147 18.01 -15.93 -5.66
N TYR A 148 17.77 -15.78 -6.96
CA TYR A 148 16.52 -15.24 -7.49
C TYR A 148 15.88 -16.26 -8.46
N PRO A 149 14.85 -17.01 -8.03
CA PRO A 149 14.21 -17.99 -8.91
C PRO A 149 13.53 -17.29 -10.09
N GLN A 150 13.55 -17.96 -11.23
CA GLN A 150 12.91 -17.53 -12.47
C GLN A 150 12.03 -18.70 -12.98
N PRO A 151 10.75 -18.47 -13.30
CA PRO A 151 10.01 -17.21 -13.17
C PRO A 151 9.88 -16.73 -11.71
N SER A 152 9.94 -15.41 -11.52
CA SER A 152 9.79 -14.72 -10.24
C SER A 152 8.40 -15.01 -9.65
N PRO A 153 8.31 -15.66 -8.48
CA PRO A 153 7.02 -15.94 -7.86
C PRO A 153 6.44 -14.67 -7.23
N LEU A 154 5.14 -14.45 -7.44
CA LEU A 154 4.42 -13.40 -6.71
C LEU A 154 4.26 -13.82 -5.24
N THR A 155 5.12 -13.28 -4.37
CA THR A 155 5.11 -13.59 -2.92
C THR A 155 4.13 -12.72 -2.12
N HIS A 156 3.73 -11.59 -2.70
CA HIS A 156 2.81 -10.62 -2.08
C HIS A 156 1.70 -10.32 -3.08
N PRO A 157 0.55 -11.03 -2.99
CA PRO A 157 -0.60 -10.77 -3.85
C PRO A 157 -1.07 -9.32 -3.74
N ILE A 158 -1.56 -8.77 -4.86
CA ILE A 158 -2.17 -7.44 -4.88
C ILE A 158 -3.50 -7.50 -4.13
N ALA A 159 -3.61 -6.73 -3.06
CA ALA A 159 -4.83 -6.62 -2.27
C ALA A 159 -5.80 -5.59 -2.86
N ASP A 160 -7.08 -5.68 -2.53
CA ASP A 160 -8.12 -4.77 -3.01
C ASP A 160 -7.84 -3.30 -2.68
N VAL A 161 -7.15 -3.05 -1.56
CA VAL A 161 -6.71 -1.72 -1.14
C VAL A 161 -5.83 -1.04 -2.21
N ASN A 162 -5.16 -1.81 -3.05
CA ASN A 162 -4.34 -1.31 -4.15
C ASN A 162 -5.20 -0.83 -5.32
N CYS A 163 -6.33 -1.49 -5.57
CA CYS A 163 -7.26 -1.16 -6.65
C CYS A 163 -8.12 0.06 -6.30
N VAL A 164 -8.61 0.12 -5.06
CA VAL A 164 -9.51 1.19 -4.59
C VAL A 164 -8.79 2.53 -4.37
N LYS A 165 -7.47 2.61 -4.58
CA LYS A 165 -6.76 3.90 -4.70
C LYS A 165 -7.35 4.78 -5.81
N CYS A 166 -7.80 4.13 -6.89
CA CYS A 166 -8.36 4.77 -8.08
C CYS A 166 -9.83 4.40 -8.32
N HIS A 167 -10.29 3.25 -7.79
CA HIS A 167 -11.65 2.74 -7.97
C HIS A 167 -12.50 2.84 -6.68
N GLU A 168 -12.47 3.98 -5.98
CA GLU A 168 -13.16 4.16 -4.70
C GLU A 168 -14.69 3.98 -4.77
N ASP A 169 -15.29 4.11 -5.95
CA ASP A 169 -16.72 4.06 -6.17
C ASP A 169 -17.25 2.70 -6.66
N TYR A 170 -16.39 1.67 -6.74
CA TYR A 170 -16.74 0.35 -7.27
C TYR A 170 -18.00 -0.27 -6.63
N ALA A 171 -18.20 -0.04 -5.33
CA ALA A 171 -19.32 -0.59 -4.57
C ALA A 171 -20.54 0.35 -4.47
N ARG A 172 -20.55 1.51 -5.15
CA ARG A 172 -21.67 2.47 -5.01
C ARG A 172 -22.92 2.05 -5.76
N ASN A 173 -22.78 1.40 -6.91
CA ASN A 173 -23.90 1.00 -7.74
C ASN A 173 -24.52 -0.32 -7.26
N ARG A 174 -25.84 -0.33 -7.06
CA ARG A 174 -26.64 -1.50 -6.62
C ARG A 174 -27.40 -2.18 -7.76
N SER A 175 -27.07 -1.88 -9.01
CA SER A 175 -27.65 -2.57 -10.16
C SER A 175 -27.36 -4.06 -10.10
N PHE A 176 -28.19 -4.86 -10.77
CA PHE A 176 -27.92 -6.28 -10.91
C PHE A 176 -26.56 -6.53 -11.56
N ASP A 177 -26.14 -5.71 -12.53
CA ASP A 177 -24.82 -5.90 -13.16
C ASP A 177 -23.62 -5.57 -12.24
N ASN A 178 -23.85 -4.91 -11.10
CA ASN A 178 -22.79 -4.54 -10.14
C ASN A 178 -23.01 -5.14 -8.74
N HIS A 179 -23.98 -6.03 -8.55
CA HIS A 179 -24.34 -6.53 -7.22
C HIS A 179 -23.18 -7.26 -6.53
N PHE A 180 -22.31 -7.92 -7.31
CA PHE A 180 -21.11 -8.57 -6.79
C PHE A 180 -20.24 -7.56 -6.01
N HIS A 181 -19.88 -6.43 -6.64
CA HIS A 181 -19.05 -5.39 -6.01
C HIS A 181 -19.71 -4.79 -4.77
N PHE A 182 -21.04 -4.61 -4.80
CA PHE A 182 -21.78 -4.10 -3.63
C PHE A 182 -21.72 -5.07 -2.44
N PHE A 183 -21.83 -6.38 -2.68
CA PHE A 183 -21.81 -7.40 -1.63
C PHE A 183 -20.42 -7.94 -1.28
N LEU A 184 -19.39 -7.61 -2.08
CA LEU A 184 -18.03 -8.09 -1.89
C LEU A 184 -17.48 -7.82 -0.47
N PRO A 185 -17.61 -6.60 0.11
CA PRO A 185 -17.12 -6.37 1.48
C PRO A 185 -17.81 -7.26 2.52
N ARG A 186 -19.10 -7.55 2.34
CA ARG A 186 -19.86 -8.44 3.23
C ARG A 186 -19.38 -9.89 3.08
N TRP A 187 -19.13 -10.34 1.85
CA TRP A 187 -18.57 -11.68 1.62
C TRP A 187 -17.18 -11.82 2.23
N GLN A 188 -16.31 -10.82 2.06
CA GLN A 188 -14.97 -10.78 2.67
C GLN A 188 -15.02 -10.76 4.20
N GLN A 189 -15.96 -10.01 4.79
CA GLN A 189 -16.16 -10.01 6.23
C GLN A 189 -16.56 -11.40 6.78
N PHE A 190 -17.38 -12.15 6.03
CA PHE A 190 -17.90 -13.45 6.47
C PHE A 190 -16.95 -14.61 6.16
N ALA A 191 -16.41 -14.67 4.94
CA ALA A 191 -15.63 -15.79 4.43
C ALA A 191 -14.11 -15.59 4.54
N GLY A 192 -13.64 -14.38 4.88
CA GLY A 192 -12.22 -14.07 5.04
C GLY A 192 -11.42 -14.36 3.77
N ASP A 193 -10.40 -15.20 3.92
CA ASP A 193 -9.49 -15.64 2.84
C ASP A 193 -10.16 -16.49 1.75
N LYS A 194 -11.40 -16.95 1.96
CA LYS A 194 -12.18 -17.68 0.97
C LYS A 194 -13.06 -16.78 0.09
N ALA A 195 -13.16 -15.49 0.42
CA ALA A 195 -13.81 -14.53 -0.46
C ALA A 195 -12.88 -14.13 -1.60
N ALA A 196 -13.46 -13.75 -2.73
CA ALA A 196 -12.67 -13.19 -3.82
C ALA A 196 -12.03 -11.85 -3.44
N ALA A 197 -10.90 -11.56 -4.07
CA ALA A 197 -10.28 -10.25 -4.21
C ALA A 197 -10.53 -9.72 -5.64
N CYS A 198 -10.25 -8.44 -5.88
CA CYS A 198 -10.37 -7.81 -7.20
C CYS A 198 -9.61 -8.60 -8.28
N VAL A 199 -8.41 -9.07 -7.96
CA VAL A 199 -7.53 -9.79 -8.89
C VAL A 199 -7.98 -11.22 -9.21
N ASP A 200 -8.91 -11.78 -8.43
CA ASP A 200 -9.46 -13.11 -8.70
C ASP A 200 -10.42 -13.11 -9.90
N CYS A 201 -10.95 -11.94 -10.27
CA CYS A 201 -11.72 -11.74 -11.49
C CYS A 201 -10.90 -10.94 -12.53
N HIS A 202 -10.30 -9.82 -12.11
CA HIS A 202 -9.54 -8.89 -12.95
C HIS A 202 -8.04 -9.20 -12.97
N ALA A 203 -7.64 -10.21 -13.74
CA ALA A 203 -6.22 -10.59 -13.80
C ALA A 203 -5.41 -9.63 -14.67
N ALA A 204 -4.52 -8.86 -14.02
CA ALA A 204 -3.75 -7.78 -14.64
C ALA A 204 -2.89 -8.22 -15.84
N HIS A 205 -2.13 -9.30 -15.69
CA HIS A 205 -1.14 -9.74 -16.69
C HIS A 205 -1.58 -10.97 -17.52
N LYS A 206 -2.84 -11.42 -17.38
CA LYS A 206 -3.37 -12.53 -18.18
C LYS A 206 -3.97 -11.97 -19.46
N GLN A 207 -3.67 -12.63 -20.58
CA GLN A 207 -4.18 -12.28 -21.90
C GLN A 207 -5.46 -13.04 -22.27
N ASP A 208 -6.08 -13.71 -21.30
CA ASP A 208 -7.31 -14.50 -21.47
C ASP A 208 -8.59 -13.74 -21.11
N GLY A 209 -8.45 -12.44 -20.79
CA GLY A 209 -9.54 -11.52 -20.50
C GLY A 209 -9.99 -10.75 -21.72
N LEU A 210 -11.27 -10.40 -21.78
CA LEU A 210 -11.86 -9.66 -22.89
C LEU A 210 -11.93 -8.15 -22.59
N PRO A 211 -11.31 -7.25 -23.39
CA PRO A 211 -11.31 -5.81 -23.13
C PRO A 211 -12.71 -5.20 -23.00
N GLY A 212 -13.68 -5.67 -23.79
CA GLY A 212 -15.07 -5.17 -23.79
C GLY A 212 -15.86 -5.45 -22.50
N VAL A 213 -15.34 -6.32 -21.63
CA VAL A 213 -15.93 -6.63 -20.31
C VAL A 213 -14.87 -6.46 -19.21
N ALA A 214 -14.10 -5.37 -19.29
CA ALA A 214 -13.09 -5.01 -18.28
C ALA A 214 -12.05 -6.12 -18.01
N PHE A 215 -11.62 -6.79 -19.08
CA PHE A 215 -10.62 -7.86 -19.04
C PHE A 215 -11.02 -9.07 -18.19
N LEU A 216 -12.32 -9.30 -18.03
CA LEU A 216 -12.84 -10.49 -17.37
C LEU A 216 -12.68 -11.72 -18.27
N ASN A 217 -12.43 -12.85 -17.62
CA ASN A 217 -12.52 -14.17 -18.21
C ASN A 217 -13.81 -14.84 -17.67
N GLU A 218 -14.66 -15.34 -18.56
CA GLU A 218 -15.99 -15.87 -18.18
C GLU A 218 -15.89 -17.03 -17.19
N GLN A 219 -15.06 -18.04 -17.48
CA GLN A 219 -14.91 -19.21 -16.63
C GLN A 219 -14.46 -18.82 -15.22
N ARG A 220 -13.45 -17.93 -15.11
CA ARG A 220 -12.95 -17.43 -13.84
C ARG A 220 -14.01 -16.65 -13.07
N THR A 221 -14.72 -15.75 -13.76
CA THR A 221 -15.75 -14.89 -13.17
C THR A 221 -16.92 -15.71 -12.64
N VAL A 222 -17.44 -16.65 -13.45
CA VAL A 222 -18.55 -17.55 -13.06
C VAL A 222 -18.16 -18.43 -11.88
N ALA A 223 -16.91 -18.89 -11.79
CA ALA A 223 -16.43 -19.64 -10.63
C ALA A 223 -16.55 -18.82 -9.33
N GLN A 224 -16.23 -17.52 -9.37
CA GLN A 224 -16.38 -16.63 -8.22
C GLN A 224 -17.84 -16.31 -7.90
N CYS A 225 -18.70 -16.11 -8.91
CA CYS A 225 -20.14 -15.97 -8.72
C CYS A 225 -20.72 -17.18 -7.97
N ASN A 226 -20.37 -18.39 -8.43
CA ASN A 226 -20.81 -19.62 -7.79
C ASN A 226 -20.25 -19.78 -6.36
N ALA A 227 -19.00 -19.37 -6.12
CA ALA A 227 -18.40 -19.40 -4.78
C ALA A 227 -19.13 -18.47 -3.80
N CYS A 228 -19.42 -17.25 -4.23
CA CYS A 228 -20.20 -16.29 -3.45
C CYS A 228 -21.62 -16.82 -3.18
N HIS A 229 -22.34 -17.25 -4.22
CA HIS A 229 -23.73 -17.70 -4.07
C HIS A 229 -23.91 -18.96 -3.22
N ARG A 230 -22.90 -19.84 -3.13
CA ARG A 230 -22.92 -20.98 -2.20
C ARG A 230 -22.92 -20.60 -0.72
N VAL A 231 -22.50 -19.37 -0.41
CA VAL A 231 -22.33 -18.89 0.97
C VAL A 231 -23.29 -17.76 1.30
N MET A 232 -23.63 -16.93 0.30
CA MET A 232 -24.39 -15.69 0.45
C MET A 232 -25.77 -15.73 -0.22
N GLY A 233 -26.11 -16.83 -0.91
CA GLY A 233 -27.34 -16.97 -1.69
C GLY A 233 -28.56 -17.49 -0.91
N ASP A 234 -28.37 -17.88 0.36
CA ASP A 234 -29.43 -18.21 1.32
C ASP A 234 -29.91 -16.95 2.07
#